data_AF-A0A1E7GJ57-F1
#
_entry.id   AF-A0A1E7GJ57-F1
#
_cell.length_a   1.000
_cell.length_b   1.000
_cell.length_c   1.000
_cell.angle_alpha   90.00
_cell.angle_beta   90.00
_cell.angle_gamma   90.00
#
_symmetry.space_group_name_H-M   'P 1'
#
loop_
_entity.id
_entity.type
_entity.pdbx_description
1 polymer ?
#
loop_
_entity_poly.entity_id
_entity_poly.type
_entity_poly.pdbx_seq_one_letter_code
_entity_poly.pdbx_strand_id
1 'polypeptide(L)'
;MSDKKNIFTTTEKNRIAKEKKSDKRLRLALFLLFLLFFTPSCNSSKRPYTTPFSDTATKTAQFIAQTMKADNMVGLSIALVSDGRIVWAEGFGWADKENRIPASPETAYMLGSGSKTLTTVALLQLMERGLVFLDDPADRHLPEFRLAPRYPDQMALITVQRLLNHHSGLPGDIYNGGFVEEAWNQWGCNLYIDWLFNYLKDDYPSYEPGEISVYCNTGFVLAGEIALRLGGIGGETFDEFMIRQLFQPLKMDSSGFRATPSMAVGYVGGQPVPSAESNCVFGATGGAVTTVLDIGRFLAMILDQGAAPGGERCENG
;
A
#
# COMPACT_ATOMS: atom_id res chain seq x y z
N MET A 1 -83.36 9.88 -1.80
CA MET A 1 -83.19 10.62 -3.06
C MET A 1 -81.87 11.37 -2.93
N SER A 2 -80.81 11.23 -3.70
CA SER A 2 -80.48 10.65 -5.00
C SER A 2 -78.96 10.35 -4.94
N ASP A 3 -78.48 9.14 -5.17
CA ASP A 3 -77.97 8.64 -6.46
C ASP A 3 -77.10 9.65 -7.25
N LYS A 4 -75.78 9.36 -7.34
CA LYS A 4 -75.01 9.39 -8.60
C LYS A 4 -73.89 8.33 -8.55
N LYS A 5 -74.16 7.22 -9.25
CA LYS A 5 -73.26 6.10 -9.52
C LYS A 5 -72.07 6.52 -10.41
N ASN A 6 -70.90 6.02 -10.06
CA ASN A 6 -69.70 5.97 -10.91
C ASN A 6 -69.97 5.09 -12.13
N ILE A 7 -70.07 5.72 -13.31
CA ILE A 7 -70.10 5.03 -14.61
C ILE A 7 -68.71 5.17 -15.22
N PHE A 8 -67.88 4.14 -15.05
CA PHE A 8 -66.77 3.87 -15.96
C PHE A 8 -66.91 2.41 -16.36
N THR A 9 -67.18 2.16 -17.64
CA THR A 9 -67.38 0.81 -18.18
C THR A 9 -66.06 0.05 -18.17
N THR A 10 -66.13 -1.29 -18.09
CA THR A 10 -64.96 -2.18 -18.07
C THR A 10 -63.97 -1.92 -19.23
N THR A 11 -64.48 -1.44 -20.36
CA THR A 11 -63.71 -1.04 -21.54
C THR A 11 -62.80 0.17 -21.29
N GLU A 12 -63.24 1.13 -20.48
CA GLU A 12 -62.52 2.38 -20.20
C GLU A 12 -61.38 2.17 -19.19
N LYS A 13 -61.60 1.30 -18.19
CA LYS A 13 -60.55 0.87 -17.25
C LYS A 13 -59.42 0.11 -17.96
N ASN A 14 -59.76 -0.71 -18.96
CA ASN A 14 -58.77 -1.44 -19.76
C ASN A 14 -57.94 -0.50 -20.66
N ARG A 15 -58.55 0.58 -21.18
CA ARG A 15 -57.83 1.58 -21.98
C ARG A 15 -56.83 2.38 -21.13
N ILE A 16 -57.24 2.84 -19.94
CA ILE A 16 -56.37 3.56 -18.99
C ILE A 16 -55.21 2.67 -18.50
N ALA A 17 -55.47 1.38 -18.26
CA ALA A 17 -54.42 0.43 -17.89
C ALA A 17 -53.41 0.18 -19.03
N LYS A 18 -53.87 0.18 -20.29
CA LYS A 18 -53.02 0.00 -21.48
C LYS A 18 -52.17 1.24 -21.76
N GLU A 19 -52.73 2.45 -21.60
CA GLU A 19 -52.01 3.73 -21.69
C GLU A 19 -50.93 3.85 -20.59
N LYS A 20 -51.24 3.52 -19.33
CA LYS A 20 -50.23 3.51 -18.24
C LYS A 20 -49.12 2.48 -18.44
N LYS A 21 -49.42 1.33 -19.06
CA LYS A 21 -48.42 0.30 -19.38
C LYS A 21 -47.53 0.70 -20.56
N SER A 22 -48.09 1.44 -21.52
CA SER A 22 -47.34 2.06 -22.63
C SER A 22 -46.39 3.14 -22.13
N ASP A 23 -46.84 4.03 -21.24
CA ASP A 23 -46.03 5.10 -20.64
C ASP A 23 -44.89 4.53 -19.77
N LYS A 24 -45.14 3.44 -19.00
CA LYS A 24 -44.06 2.73 -18.28
C LYS A 24 -43.04 2.07 -19.21
N ARG A 25 -43.47 1.49 -20.34
CA ARG A 25 -42.56 0.89 -21.33
C ARG A 25 -41.75 1.95 -22.06
N LEU A 26 -42.34 3.10 -22.36
CA LEU A 26 -41.66 4.23 -22.99
C LEU A 26 -40.65 4.88 -22.03
N ARG A 27 -40.99 5.03 -20.75
CA ARG A 27 -40.05 5.51 -19.71
C ARG A 27 -38.92 4.52 -19.45
N LEU A 28 -39.20 3.22 -19.44
CA LEU A 28 -38.16 2.19 -19.28
C LEU A 28 -37.26 2.11 -20.52
N ALA A 29 -37.82 2.26 -21.73
CA ALA A 29 -37.06 2.33 -22.97
C ALA A 29 -36.19 3.60 -23.03
N LEU A 30 -36.70 4.76 -22.61
CA LEU A 30 -35.94 6.00 -22.50
C LEU A 30 -34.84 5.93 -21.43
N PHE A 31 -35.09 5.26 -20.30
CA PHE A 31 -34.10 5.04 -19.24
C PHE A 31 -32.98 4.07 -19.70
N LEU A 32 -33.34 3.01 -20.44
CA LEU A 32 -32.38 2.09 -21.07
C LEU A 32 -31.62 2.76 -22.21
N LEU A 33 -32.24 3.67 -22.98
CA LEU A 33 -31.55 4.48 -23.98
C LEU A 33 -30.57 5.46 -23.31
N PHE A 34 -30.94 6.06 -22.17
CA PHE A 34 -30.07 6.95 -21.41
C PHE A 34 -28.85 6.20 -20.81
N LEU A 35 -29.04 4.94 -20.39
CA LEU A 35 -27.96 4.04 -19.96
C LEU A 35 -27.03 3.62 -21.11
N LEU A 36 -27.50 3.61 -22.36
CA LEU A 36 -26.68 3.30 -23.55
C LEU A 36 -25.84 4.49 -24.03
N PHE A 37 -26.14 5.72 -23.61
CA PHE A 37 -25.39 6.94 -23.97
C PHE A 37 -24.51 7.50 -22.84
N PHE A 38 -24.62 6.96 -21.62
CA PHE A 38 -23.70 7.21 -20.50
C PHE A 38 -22.82 5.98 -20.25
N THR A 39 -22.11 5.50 -21.27
CA THR A 39 -20.82 4.90 -20.97
C THR A 39 -19.92 6.05 -20.57
N PRO A 40 -19.37 6.10 -19.35
CA PRO A 40 -18.18 6.90 -19.15
C PRO A 40 -17.15 6.29 -20.10
N SER A 41 -16.98 6.89 -21.27
CA SER A 41 -15.75 6.72 -22.00
C SER A 41 -14.69 7.26 -21.04
N CYS A 42 -14.10 6.35 -20.26
CA CYS A 42 -12.74 6.45 -19.80
C CYS A 42 -11.89 6.50 -21.06
N ASN A 43 -11.95 7.65 -21.74
CA ASN A 43 -11.01 8.00 -22.77
C ASN A 43 -9.75 8.33 -21.98
N SER A 44 -9.02 7.30 -21.56
CA SER A 44 -7.60 7.42 -21.30
C SER A 44 -6.98 7.71 -22.67
N SER A 45 -7.14 8.96 -23.11
CA SER A 45 -6.32 9.49 -24.17
C SER A 45 -4.91 9.47 -23.59
N LYS A 46 -4.22 8.32 -23.73
CA LYS A 46 -2.80 8.19 -23.47
C LYS A 46 -2.18 9.26 -24.36
N ARG A 47 -1.84 10.41 -23.77
CA ARG A 47 -1.24 11.51 -24.50
C ARG A 47 -0.01 10.90 -25.18
N PRO A 48 0.15 11.05 -26.51
CA PRO A 48 1.32 10.53 -27.17
C PRO A 48 2.55 11.16 -26.49
N TYR A 49 3.39 10.32 -25.88
CA TYR A 49 4.55 10.77 -25.12
C TYR A 49 5.58 11.36 -26.08
N THR A 50 5.79 12.67 -26.02
CA THR A 50 6.70 13.37 -26.94
C THR A 50 8.02 13.79 -26.31
N THR A 51 8.18 13.69 -24.98
CA THR A 51 9.41 14.14 -24.29
C THR A 51 10.45 13.02 -24.28
N PRO A 52 11.60 13.18 -24.96
CA PRO A 52 12.71 12.25 -24.85
C PRO A 52 13.42 12.44 -23.50
N PHE A 53 13.71 11.34 -22.79
CA PHE A 53 14.46 11.37 -21.53
C PHE A 53 15.94 11.01 -21.69
N SER A 54 16.44 10.86 -22.93
CA SER A 54 17.83 10.44 -23.22
C SER A 54 18.88 11.34 -22.58
N ASP A 55 18.68 12.66 -22.62
CA ASP A 55 19.62 13.63 -22.05
C ASP A 55 19.62 13.57 -20.52
N THR A 56 18.44 13.42 -19.91
CA THR A 56 18.29 13.23 -18.47
C THR A 56 18.98 11.94 -18.03
N ALA A 57 18.68 10.82 -18.69
CA ALA A 57 19.29 9.52 -18.41
C ALA A 57 20.82 9.59 -18.52
N THR A 58 21.35 10.20 -19.58
CA THR A 58 22.80 10.35 -19.79
C THR A 58 23.45 11.17 -18.68
N LYS A 59 22.89 12.34 -18.34
CA LYS A 59 23.43 13.21 -17.29
C LYS A 59 23.33 12.57 -15.91
N THR A 60 22.22 11.91 -15.61
CA THR A 60 22.02 11.19 -14.34
C THR A 60 22.96 10.00 -14.23
N ALA A 61 23.15 9.21 -15.30
CA ALA A 61 24.11 8.11 -15.32
C ALA A 61 25.54 8.59 -15.08
N GLN A 62 25.96 9.70 -15.71
CA GLN A 62 27.26 10.31 -15.48
C GLN A 62 27.43 10.78 -14.03
N PHE A 63 26.42 11.44 -13.48
CA PHE A 63 26.41 11.87 -12.08
C PHE A 63 26.52 10.67 -11.13
N ILE A 64 25.70 9.64 -11.32
CA ILE A 64 25.74 8.40 -10.52
C ILE A 64 27.13 7.79 -10.56
N ALA A 65 27.71 7.62 -11.75
CA ALA A 65 29.05 7.03 -11.88
C ALA A 65 30.13 7.85 -11.14
N GLN A 66 30.04 9.17 -11.16
CA GLN A 66 30.96 10.06 -10.44
C GLN A 66 30.77 9.96 -8.92
N THR A 67 29.53 10.01 -8.45
CA THR A 67 29.19 9.93 -7.01
C THR A 67 29.54 8.56 -6.44
N MET A 68 29.20 7.47 -7.13
CA MET A 68 29.56 6.12 -6.68
C MET A 68 31.07 5.96 -6.52
N LYS A 69 31.86 6.55 -7.43
CA LYS A 69 33.32 6.54 -7.32
C LYS A 69 33.82 7.38 -6.15
N ALA A 70 33.23 8.56 -5.92
CA ALA A 70 33.62 9.45 -4.82
C ALA A 70 33.32 8.84 -3.44
N ASP A 71 32.16 8.18 -3.33
CA ASP A 71 31.63 7.67 -2.05
C ASP A 71 31.96 6.18 -1.83
N ASN A 72 32.72 5.57 -2.73
CA ASN A 72 33.04 4.13 -2.73
C ASN A 72 31.80 3.23 -2.65
N MET A 73 30.72 3.62 -3.34
CA MET A 73 29.49 2.82 -3.43
C MET A 73 29.74 1.57 -4.27
N VAL A 74 29.24 0.43 -3.81
CA VAL A 74 29.46 -0.86 -4.48
C VAL A 74 28.53 -1.06 -5.67
N GLY A 75 27.24 -0.78 -5.49
CA GLY A 75 26.23 -0.94 -6.52
C GLY A 75 25.01 -0.05 -6.28
N LEU A 76 24.30 0.25 -7.35
CA LEU A 76 23.07 1.03 -7.34
C LEU A 76 22.23 0.67 -8.55
N SER A 77 20.91 0.58 -8.37
CA SER A 77 19.96 0.57 -9.48
C SER A 77 19.02 1.76 -9.37
N ILE A 78 18.55 2.26 -10.52
CA ILE A 78 17.64 3.39 -10.60
C ILE A 78 16.56 3.14 -11.64
N ALA A 79 15.37 3.70 -11.40
CA ALA A 79 14.32 3.84 -12.40
C ALA A 79 13.80 5.29 -12.38
N LEU A 80 13.60 5.86 -13.56
CA LEU A 80 12.90 7.13 -13.76
C LEU A 80 11.47 6.83 -14.21
N VAL A 81 10.50 7.36 -13.46
CA VAL A 81 9.08 7.22 -13.75
C VAL A 81 8.54 8.56 -14.22
N SER A 82 7.83 8.55 -15.35
CA SER A 82 7.16 9.72 -15.88
C SER A 82 5.89 9.30 -16.62
N ASP A 83 4.83 10.08 -16.44
CA ASP A 83 3.53 9.87 -17.05
C ASP A 83 2.98 8.42 -16.94
N GLY A 84 3.03 7.88 -15.72
CA GLY A 84 2.48 6.56 -15.39
C GLY A 84 3.31 5.37 -15.89
N ARG A 85 4.57 5.56 -16.29
CA ARG A 85 5.45 4.46 -16.70
C ARG A 85 6.91 4.71 -16.39
N ILE A 86 7.68 3.63 -16.35
CA ILE A 86 9.15 3.70 -16.31
C ILE A 86 9.64 4.13 -17.70
N VAL A 87 10.41 5.21 -17.75
CA VAL A 87 10.98 5.77 -19.00
C VAL A 87 12.47 5.49 -19.15
N TRP A 88 13.15 5.13 -18.05
CA TRP A 88 14.54 4.66 -18.02
C TRP A 88 14.75 3.84 -16.75
N ALA A 89 15.52 2.76 -16.84
CA ALA A 89 15.99 2.02 -15.68
C ALA A 89 17.38 1.45 -15.98
N GLU A 90 18.28 1.51 -15.01
CA GLU A 90 19.67 1.11 -15.19
C GLU A 90 20.29 0.65 -13.86
N GLY A 91 21.28 -0.24 -13.94
CA GLY A 91 22.10 -0.67 -12.82
C GLY A 91 23.56 -0.24 -13.01
N PHE A 92 24.22 0.07 -11.91
CA PHE A 92 25.58 0.59 -11.84
C PHE A 92 26.37 -0.20 -10.80
N GLY A 93 27.63 -0.55 -11.10
CA GLY A 93 28.47 -1.31 -10.18
C GLY A 93 28.03 -2.76 -10.01
N TRP A 94 28.06 -3.25 -8.77
CA TRP A 94 27.88 -4.67 -8.45
C TRP A 94 26.72 -4.88 -7.48
N ALA A 95 25.84 -5.84 -7.79
CA ALA A 95 24.91 -6.42 -6.83
C ALA A 95 25.66 -7.31 -5.82
N ASP A 96 26.71 -7.97 -6.28
CA ASP A 96 27.66 -8.74 -5.47
C ASP A 96 29.06 -8.55 -6.04
N LYS A 97 29.89 -7.81 -5.32
CA LYS A 97 31.25 -7.46 -5.72
C LYS A 97 32.20 -8.64 -5.66
N GLU A 98 32.05 -9.50 -4.65
CA GLU A 98 32.91 -10.65 -4.43
C GLU A 98 32.70 -11.70 -5.53
N ASN A 99 31.46 -11.91 -5.95
CA ASN A 99 31.08 -12.82 -7.03
C ASN A 99 31.01 -12.17 -8.41
N ARG A 100 31.30 -10.86 -8.52
CA ARG A 100 31.27 -10.08 -9.76
C ARG A 100 29.91 -10.14 -10.48
N ILE A 101 28.83 -10.06 -9.71
CA ILE A 101 27.46 -9.98 -10.23
C ILE A 101 27.13 -8.50 -10.43
N PRO A 102 26.92 -8.04 -11.68
CA PRO A 102 26.61 -6.64 -11.94
C PRO A 102 25.24 -6.27 -11.37
N ALA A 103 25.10 -5.04 -10.89
CA ALA A 103 23.78 -4.50 -10.56
C ALA A 103 22.98 -4.26 -11.84
N SER A 104 21.68 -4.50 -11.78
CA SER A 104 20.74 -4.32 -12.89
C SER A 104 19.38 -3.79 -12.38
N PRO A 105 18.47 -3.34 -13.26
CA PRO A 105 17.11 -2.97 -12.87
C PRO A 105 16.34 -4.09 -12.14
N GLU A 106 16.70 -5.34 -12.36
CA GLU A 106 16.13 -6.55 -11.75
C GLU A 106 16.82 -6.94 -10.43
N THR A 107 17.90 -6.27 -10.05
CA THR A 107 18.52 -6.48 -8.74
C THR A 107 17.54 -6.04 -7.65
N ALA A 108 17.32 -6.93 -6.68
CA ALA A 108 16.45 -6.66 -5.55
C ALA A 108 17.26 -6.05 -4.40
N TYR A 109 16.65 -5.13 -3.66
CA TYR A 109 17.24 -4.45 -2.53
C TYR A 109 16.23 -4.43 -1.37
N MET A 110 16.74 -4.41 -0.13
CA MET A 110 15.91 -4.00 1.00
C MET A 110 15.53 -2.54 0.83
N LEU A 111 14.23 -2.28 0.75
CA LEU A 111 13.67 -0.94 0.60
C LEU A 111 13.83 -0.09 1.88
N GLY A 112 14.07 -0.74 3.03
CA GLY A 112 14.16 -0.07 4.32
C GLY A 112 12.86 0.68 4.60
N SER A 113 12.98 1.87 5.20
CA SER A 113 11.83 2.69 5.61
C SER A 113 10.88 3.10 4.49
N GLY A 114 11.25 2.94 3.21
CA GLY A 114 10.31 3.07 2.09
C GLY A 114 9.13 2.09 2.19
N SER A 115 9.30 0.96 2.90
CA SER A 115 8.25 -0.05 3.16
C SER A 115 6.99 0.55 3.80
N LYS A 116 7.13 1.63 4.59
CA LYS A 116 6.03 2.36 5.21
C LYS A 116 5.02 2.89 4.20
N THR A 117 5.48 3.29 3.02
CA THR A 117 4.61 3.78 1.95
C THR A 117 3.72 2.66 1.40
N LEU A 118 4.25 1.43 1.31
CA LEU A 118 3.50 0.25 0.89
C LEU A 118 2.43 -0.10 1.93
N THR A 119 2.81 -0.16 3.21
CA THR A 119 1.88 -0.40 4.33
C THR A 119 0.77 0.65 4.39
N THR A 120 1.13 1.92 4.19
CA THR A 120 0.17 3.03 4.15
C THR A 120 -0.85 2.82 3.03
N VAL A 121 -0.40 2.50 1.81
CA VAL A 121 -1.32 2.28 0.68
C VAL A 121 -2.23 1.07 0.92
N ALA A 122 -1.72 -0.02 1.48
CA ALA A 122 -2.54 -1.18 1.83
C ALA A 122 -3.66 -0.81 2.84
N LEU A 123 -3.35 0.00 3.85
CA LEU A 123 -4.35 0.53 4.78
C LEU A 123 -5.36 1.47 4.12
N LEU A 124 -4.90 2.36 3.23
CA LEU A 124 -5.80 3.28 2.53
C LEU A 124 -6.76 2.54 1.60
N GLN A 125 -6.34 1.43 0.97
CA GLN A 125 -7.26 0.56 0.21
C GLN A 125 -8.30 -0.11 1.11
N LEU A 126 -7.95 -0.46 2.36
CA LEU A 126 -8.93 -0.94 3.34
C LEU A 126 -9.89 0.17 3.77
N MET A 127 -9.41 1.41 3.87
CA MET A 127 -10.24 2.59 4.15
C MET A 127 -11.24 2.88 3.03
N GLU A 128 -10.82 2.78 1.77
CA GLU A 128 -11.72 2.92 0.62
C GLU A 128 -12.84 1.86 0.63
N ARG A 129 -12.57 0.67 1.17
CA ARG A 129 -13.56 -0.40 1.40
C ARG A 129 -14.40 -0.21 2.67
N GLY A 130 -14.14 0.84 3.46
CA GLY A 130 -14.87 1.15 4.70
C GLY A 130 -14.54 0.23 5.87
N LEU A 131 -13.41 -0.49 5.82
CA LEU A 131 -13.01 -1.43 6.88
C LEU A 131 -12.24 -0.76 8.02
N VAL A 132 -11.62 0.39 7.76
CA VAL A 132 -10.85 1.19 8.72
C VAL A 132 -10.95 2.67 8.34
N PHE A 133 -10.94 3.57 9.31
CA PHE A 133 -10.84 5.01 9.07
C PHE A 133 -9.61 5.59 9.76
N LEU A 134 -9.09 6.69 9.21
CA LEU A 134 -7.88 7.36 9.71
C LEU A 134 -8.06 7.90 11.14
N ASP A 135 -9.27 8.26 11.53
CA ASP A 135 -9.64 8.74 12.86
C ASP A 135 -10.02 7.62 13.83
N ASP A 136 -10.06 6.35 13.38
CA ASP A 136 -10.30 5.23 14.27
C ASP A 136 -9.18 5.13 15.32
N PRO A 137 -9.52 5.02 16.62
CA PRO A 137 -8.58 4.59 17.64
C PRO A 137 -7.98 3.23 17.27
N ALA A 138 -6.65 3.09 17.40
CA ALA A 138 -5.95 1.86 17.02
C ALA A 138 -6.44 0.64 17.83
N ASP A 139 -6.84 0.85 19.08
CA ASP A 139 -7.36 -0.19 19.97
C ASP A 139 -8.75 -0.70 19.59
N ARG A 140 -9.47 -0.02 18.69
CA ARG A 140 -10.69 -0.52 18.04
C ARG A 140 -10.41 -1.77 17.19
N HIS A 141 -9.25 -1.77 16.53
CA HIS A 141 -8.82 -2.84 15.61
C HIS A 141 -7.85 -3.81 16.28
N LEU A 142 -7.15 -3.36 17.32
CA LEU A 142 -6.23 -4.12 18.16
C LEU A 142 -6.69 -4.08 19.62
N PRO A 143 -7.73 -4.83 20.01
CA PRO A 143 -8.29 -4.76 21.37
C PRO A 143 -7.30 -5.19 22.47
N GLU A 144 -6.18 -5.82 22.13
CA GLU A 144 -5.08 -6.17 23.03
C GLU A 144 -4.06 -5.04 23.20
N PHE A 145 -4.00 -4.09 22.25
CA PHE A 145 -3.09 -2.95 22.31
C PHE A 145 -3.50 -2.00 23.43
N ARG A 146 -2.67 -1.89 24.46
CA ARG A 146 -2.84 -0.98 25.59
C ARG A 146 -1.52 -0.30 25.90
N LEU A 147 -1.60 0.84 26.56
CA LEU A 147 -0.49 1.55 27.18
C LEU A 147 -0.88 1.90 28.62
N ALA A 148 0.10 1.97 29.51
CA ALA A 148 -0.06 2.48 30.86
C ALA A 148 -0.58 3.95 30.81
N PRO A 149 -1.52 4.32 31.69
CA PRO A 149 -2.09 5.67 31.69
C PRO A 149 -1.05 6.74 32.04
N ARG A 150 -1.00 7.80 31.24
CA ARG A 150 -0.21 9.03 31.46
C ARG A 150 -0.95 10.30 31.07
N TYR A 151 -1.77 10.23 30.02
CA TYR A 151 -2.56 11.37 29.53
C TYR A 151 -4.06 11.02 29.51
N PRO A 152 -4.96 12.00 29.70
CA PRO A 152 -6.40 11.81 29.54
C PRO A 152 -6.73 11.29 28.14
N ASP A 153 -7.66 10.32 28.06
CA ASP A 153 -8.17 9.77 26.79
C ASP A 153 -7.09 9.28 25.80
N GLN A 154 -5.87 8.99 26.27
CA GLN A 154 -4.72 8.71 25.41
C GLN A 154 -4.97 7.62 24.37
N MET A 155 -5.70 6.56 24.73
CA MET A 155 -5.96 5.45 23.80
C MET A 155 -6.89 5.88 22.66
N ALA A 156 -7.92 6.68 22.96
CA ALA A 156 -8.80 7.26 21.94
C ALA A 156 -8.05 8.24 21.02
N LEU A 157 -7.00 8.88 21.55
CA LEU A 157 -6.14 9.78 20.81
C LEU A 157 -5.09 9.04 19.97
N ILE A 158 -4.81 7.75 20.17
CA ILE A 158 -3.87 6.99 19.33
C ILE A 158 -4.65 6.43 18.14
N THR A 159 -4.83 7.25 17.10
CA THR A 159 -5.58 6.86 15.89
C THR A 159 -4.70 6.20 14.83
N VAL A 160 -5.32 5.53 13.85
CA VAL A 160 -4.63 4.98 12.67
C VAL A 160 -3.79 6.04 11.96
N GLN A 161 -4.33 7.25 11.77
CA GLN A 161 -3.59 8.39 11.20
C GLN A 161 -2.34 8.72 12.02
N ARG A 162 -2.45 8.69 13.35
CA ARG A 162 -1.35 9.05 14.26
C ARG A 162 -0.26 7.99 14.31
N LEU A 163 -0.60 6.72 14.07
CA LEU A 163 0.38 5.68 13.80
C LEU A 163 1.15 5.97 12.50
N LEU A 164 0.43 6.29 11.41
CA LEU A 164 1.00 6.50 10.08
C LEU A 164 1.81 7.79 9.93
N ASN A 165 1.44 8.84 10.66
CA ASN A 165 2.08 10.16 10.57
C ASN A 165 3.07 10.42 11.71
N HIS A 166 3.40 9.42 12.54
CA HIS A 166 4.35 9.52 13.64
C HIS A 166 3.93 10.41 14.84
N HIS A 167 2.64 10.69 15.03
CA HIS A 167 2.11 11.47 16.16
C HIS A 167 1.42 10.62 17.24
N SER A 168 1.65 9.31 17.28
CA SER A 168 0.97 8.42 18.24
C SER A 168 1.42 8.62 19.70
N GLY A 169 2.54 9.30 19.94
CA GLY A 169 3.14 9.38 21.28
C GLY A 169 3.78 8.07 21.75
N LEU A 170 3.80 7.01 20.91
CA LEU A 170 4.52 5.77 21.22
C LEU A 170 6.01 6.05 21.53
N PRO A 171 6.67 5.21 22.35
CA PRO A 171 8.05 5.42 22.80
C PRO A 171 9.12 5.35 21.69
N GLY A 172 8.73 5.20 20.42
CA GLY A 172 9.62 5.20 19.27
C GLY A 172 9.84 3.79 18.71
N ASP A 173 11.10 3.41 18.56
CA ASP A 173 11.48 2.17 17.89
C ASP A 173 11.80 1.05 18.89
N ILE A 174 11.09 -0.07 18.75
CA ILE A 174 11.37 -1.30 19.50
C ILE A 174 11.92 -2.34 18.54
N TYR A 175 13.24 -2.51 18.54
CA TYR A 175 13.94 -3.39 17.58
C TYR A 175 14.07 -4.85 18.02
N ASN A 176 13.58 -5.22 19.21
CA ASN A 176 13.72 -6.58 19.74
C ASN A 176 13.19 -7.61 18.73
N GLY A 177 14.04 -8.51 18.24
CA GLY A 177 13.65 -9.50 17.24
C GLY A 177 13.24 -8.93 15.89
N GLY A 178 13.42 -7.64 15.61
CA GLY A 178 13.03 -6.98 14.35
C GLY A 178 13.85 -7.42 13.15
N PHE A 179 15.10 -7.88 13.38
CA PHE A 179 15.98 -8.48 12.39
C PHE A 179 16.41 -9.87 12.84
N VAL A 180 16.43 -10.81 11.91
CA VAL A 180 16.67 -12.24 12.18
C VAL A 180 17.58 -12.84 11.10
N GLU A 181 18.37 -13.83 11.51
CA GLU A 181 19.25 -14.57 10.59
C GLU A 181 18.51 -15.68 9.84
N GLU A 182 17.37 -16.14 10.39
CA GLU A 182 16.50 -17.15 9.79
C GLU A 182 15.07 -16.63 9.64
N ALA A 183 14.43 -16.97 8.53
CA ALA A 183 13.05 -16.59 8.22
C ALA A 183 12.06 -17.10 9.28
N TRP A 184 11.19 -16.22 9.79
CA TRP A 184 10.12 -16.61 10.71
C TRP A 184 8.92 -17.18 9.95
N ASN A 185 8.20 -18.12 10.57
CA ASN A 185 6.86 -18.52 10.15
C ASN A 185 5.80 -17.67 10.90
N GLN A 186 4.52 -17.80 10.52
CA GLN A 186 3.39 -17.11 11.16
C GLN A 186 3.42 -17.19 12.69
N TRP A 187 3.84 -18.34 13.25
CA TRP A 187 3.95 -18.53 14.69
C TRP A 187 4.94 -17.57 15.33
N GLY A 188 6.11 -17.40 14.73
CA GLY A 188 7.05 -16.37 15.16
C GLY A 188 6.40 -14.99 15.13
N CYS A 189 5.78 -14.60 14.01
CA CYS A 189 5.17 -13.27 13.88
C CYS A 189 4.14 -13.00 14.99
N ASN A 190 3.28 -13.98 15.27
CA ASN A 190 2.28 -13.89 16.34
C ASN A 190 2.93 -13.76 17.72
N LEU A 191 3.99 -14.53 18.01
CA LEU A 191 4.74 -14.42 19.27
C LEU A 191 5.35 -13.02 19.46
N TYR A 192 5.82 -12.39 18.39
CA TYR A 192 6.33 -11.01 18.47
C TYR A 192 5.22 -10.00 18.74
N ILE A 193 4.07 -10.10 18.07
CA ILE A 193 2.91 -9.22 18.34
C ILE A 193 2.40 -9.40 19.77
N ASP A 194 2.28 -10.64 20.25
CA ASP A 194 1.88 -10.93 21.63
C ASP A 194 2.88 -10.36 22.64
N TRP A 195 4.18 -10.51 22.35
CA TRP A 195 5.23 -9.89 23.16
C TRP A 195 5.12 -8.36 23.14
N LEU A 196 4.91 -7.76 21.96
CA LEU A 196 4.81 -6.31 21.80
C LEU A 196 3.63 -5.75 22.59
N PHE A 197 2.45 -6.37 22.52
CA PHE A 197 1.30 -5.95 23.35
C PHE A 197 1.58 -6.10 24.84
N ASN A 198 2.23 -7.20 25.24
CA ASN A 198 2.64 -7.39 26.63
C ASN A 198 3.68 -6.38 27.11
N TYR A 199 4.56 -5.93 26.22
CA TYR A 199 5.54 -4.89 26.53
C TYR A 199 4.84 -3.52 26.64
N LEU A 200 4.03 -3.16 25.65
CA LEU A 200 3.38 -1.86 25.55
C LEU A 200 2.38 -1.61 26.69
N LYS A 201 1.66 -2.63 27.17
CA LYS A 201 0.67 -2.44 28.25
C LYS A 201 1.26 -1.86 29.53
N ASP A 202 2.56 -2.10 29.78
CA ASP A 202 3.29 -1.65 30.96
C ASP A 202 4.14 -0.39 30.67
N ASP A 203 4.15 0.09 29.43
CA ASP A 203 4.84 1.30 28.98
C ASP A 203 3.83 2.44 28.70
N TYR A 204 4.29 3.68 28.63
CA TYR A 204 3.43 4.86 28.51
C TYR A 204 3.81 5.74 27.31
N PRO A 205 2.87 6.56 26.78
CA PRO A 205 3.20 7.51 25.73
C PRO A 205 4.33 8.45 26.17
N SER A 206 5.34 8.68 25.33
CA SER A 206 6.42 9.63 25.60
C SER A 206 5.94 11.07 25.65
N TYR A 207 4.91 11.38 24.87
CA TYR A 207 4.26 12.69 24.73
C TYR A 207 2.75 12.50 24.54
N GLU A 208 1.96 13.57 24.65
CA GLU A 208 0.53 13.46 24.41
C GLU A 208 0.26 13.08 22.94
N PRO A 209 -0.56 12.04 22.66
CA PRO A 209 -0.82 11.64 21.29
C PRO A 209 -1.44 12.78 20.46
N GLY A 210 -0.77 13.15 19.36
CA GLY A 210 -1.11 14.29 18.51
C GLY A 210 -0.22 15.52 18.72
N GLU A 211 0.57 15.60 19.79
CA GLU A 211 1.35 16.79 20.13
C GLU A 211 2.66 16.90 19.35
N ILE A 212 3.41 15.80 19.23
CA ILE A 212 4.75 15.79 18.65
C ILE A 212 4.88 14.64 17.64
N SER A 213 5.48 14.94 16.48
CA SER A 213 5.90 13.94 15.49
C SER A 213 7.24 13.33 15.87
N VAL A 214 7.24 12.07 16.31
CA VAL A 214 8.46 11.29 16.57
C VAL A 214 8.46 10.05 15.70
N TYR A 215 9.43 9.95 14.79
CA TYR A 215 9.58 8.80 13.92
C TYR A 215 9.52 7.49 14.71
N CYS A 216 8.64 6.59 14.27
CA CYS A 216 8.25 5.43 15.07
C CYS A 216 7.94 4.23 14.17
N ASN A 217 8.84 3.24 14.21
CA ASN A 217 8.66 1.95 13.57
C ASN A 217 7.56 1.13 14.26
N THR A 218 7.45 1.19 15.59
CA THR A 218 6.39 0.48 16.33
C THR A 218 5.00 0.93 15.92
N GLY A 219 4.82 2.21 15.58
CA GLY A 219 3.56 2.71 15.03
C GLY A 219 3.21 2.04 13.69
N PHE A 220 4.20 1.83 12.83
CA PHE A 220 4.03 1.13 11.55
C PHE A 220 3.85 -0.38 11.71
N VAL A 221 4.44 -0.98 12.75
CA VAL A 221 4.15 -2.36 13.14
C VAL A 221 2.68 -2.52 13.48
N LEU A 222 2.13 -1.67 14.34
CA LEU A 222 0.71 -1.69 14.72
C LEU A 222 -0.19 -1.42 13.50
N ALA A 223 0.18 -0.47 12.65
CA ALA A 223 -0.53 -0.19 11.40
C ALA A 223 -0.54 -1.40 10.45
N GLY A 224 0.59 -2.10 10.29
CA GLY A 224 0.69 -3.34 9.51
C GLY A 224 -0.19 -4.45 10.07
N GLU A 225 -0.22 -4.61 11.40
CA GLU A 225 -1.09 -5.58 12.08
C GLU A 225 -2.57 -5.25 11.88
N ILE A 226 -2.98 -3.98 11.96
CA ILE A 226 -4.35 -3.54 11.63
C ILE A 226 -4.69 -3.94 10.18
N ALA A 227 -3.78 -3.67 9.24
CA ALA A 227 -4.00 -4.01 7.83
C ALA A 227 -4.20 -5.51 7.64
N LEU A 228 -3.35 -6.33 8.26
CA LEU A 228 -3.42 -7.78 8.18
C LEU A 228 -4.71 -8.33 8.81
N ARG A 229 -5.12 -7.85 9.99
CA ARG A 229 -6.35 -8.34 10.66
C ARG A 229 -7.62 -8.01 9.88
N LEU A 230 -7.67 -6.86 9.22
CA LEU A 230 -8.86 -6.40 8.51
C LEU A 230 -8.92 -6.87 7.05
N GLY A 231 -7.76 -7.00 6.40
CA GLY A 231 -7.66 -7.35 4.98
C GLY A 231 -7.15 -8.76 4.71
N GLY A 232 -6.57 -9.42 5.70
CA GLY A 232 -5.98 -10.74 5.58
C GLY A 232 -7.00 -11.86 5.56
N ILE A 233 -6.60 -13.01 5.02
CA ILE A 233 -7.35 -14.26 5.06
C ILE A 233 -6.83 -15.09 6.24
N GLY A 234 -7.69 -15.86 6.92
CA GLY A 234 -7.33 -16.55 8.16
C GLY A 234 -6.02 -17.36 8.05
N GLY A 235 -5.02 -16.96 8.85
CA GLY A 235 -3.69 -17.57 8.89
C GLY A 235 -2.66 -17.02 7.89
N GLU A 236 -3.04 -16.04 7.07
CA GLU A 236 -2.17 -15.35 6.12
C GLU A 236 -1.07 -14.55 6.84
N THR A 237 0.15 -14.62 6.32
CA THR A 237 1.29 -13.78 6.74
C THR A 237 1.15 -12.37 6.18
N PHE A 238 1.81 -11.40 6.82
CA PHE A 238 1.88 -10.04 6.27
C PHE A 238 2.47 -10.01 4.84
N ASP A 239 3.44 -10.88 4.55
CA ASP A 239 4.04 -11.05 3.23
C ASP A 239 3.00 -11.51 2.19
N GLU A 240 2.26 -12.58 2.48
CA GLU A 240 1.20 -13.09 1.60
C GLU A 240 0.08 -12.07 1.41
N PHE A 241 -0.34 -11.40 2.49
CA PHE A 241 -1.33 -10.32 2.45
C PHE A 241 -0.88 -9.20 1.51
N MET A 242 0.34 -8.70 1.64
CA MET A 242 0.86 -7.63 0.79
C MET A 242 1.06 -8.07 -0.66
N ILE A 243 1.48 -9.32 -0.89
CA ILE A 243 1.56 -9.90 -2.23
C ILE A 243 0.19 -9.86 -2.90
N ARG A 244 -0.85 -10.35 -2.22
CA ARG A 244 -2.22 -10.41 -2.76
C ARG A 244 -2.86 -9.03 -2.89
N GLN A 245 -2.74 -8.21 -1.85
CA GLN A 245 -3.41 -6.91 -1.74
C GLN A 245 -2.78 -5.84 -2.63
N LEU A 246 -1.45 -5.86 -2.80
CA LEU A 246 -0.73 -4.77 -3.44
C LEU A 246 0.18 -5.22 -4.59
N PHE A 247 1.05 -6.21 -4.38
CA PHE A 247 2.11 -6.50 -5.36
C PHE A 247 1.58 -7.20 -6.63
N GLN A 248 0.73 -8.21 -6.50
CA GLN A 248 0.14 -8.91 -7.65
C GLN A 248 -0.71 -7.97 -8.53
N PRO A 249 -1.64 -7.15 -7.99
CA PRO A 249 -2.39 -6.19 -8.79
C PRO A 249 -1.50 -5.21 -9.57
N LEU A 250 -0.34 -4.85 -9.02
CA LEU A 250 0.61 -3.92 -9.63
C LEU A 250 1.68 -4.62 -10.49
N LYS A 251 1.66 -5.95 -10.60
CA LYS A 251 2.68 -6.76 -11.27
C LYS A 251 4.08 -6.49 -10.74
N MET A 252 4.20 -6.43 -9.42
CA MET A 252 5.44 -6.31 -8.67
C MET A 252 5.94 -7.71 -8.28
N ASP A 253 6.21 -8.54 -9.29
CA ASP A 253 6.42 -9.99 -9.13
C ASP A 253 7.77 -10.33 -8.45
N SER A 254 8.65 -9.35 -8.28
CA SER A 254 9.95 -9.48 -7.60
C SER A 254 9.96 -8.74 -6.25
N SER A 255 8.77 -8.42 -5.72
CA SER A 255 8.60 -7.74 -4.44
C SER A 255 7.97 -8.67 -3.40
N GLY A 256 8.43 -8.53 -2.17
CA GLY A 256 8.00 -9.36 -1.04
C GLY A 256 8.67 -8.89 0.24
N PHE A 257 8.67 -9.75 1.26
CA PHE A 257 9.31 -9.48 2.55
C PHE A 257 10.35 -10.55 2.94
N ARG A 258 10.76 -11.37 1.97
CA ARG A 258 11.77 -12.43 2.13
C ARG A 258 12.96 -12.16 1.22
N ALA A 259 14.13 -12.70 1.57
CA ALA A 259 15.27 -12.65 0.67
C ALA A 259 14.97 -13.41 -0.64
N THR A 260 15.50 -12.89 -1.74
CA THR A 260 15.36 -13.49 -3.07
C THR A 260 16.75 -13.77 -3.66
N PRO A 261 16.90 -14.74 -4.58
CA PRO A 261 18.19 -14.98 -5.24
C PRO A 261 18.74 -13.77 -6.02
N SER A 262 17.87 -12.82 -6.40
CA SER A 262 18.24 -11.57 -7.08
C SER A 262 18.63 -10.44 -6.12
N MET A 263 18.60 -10.67 -4.81
CA MET A 263 18.90 -9.66 -3.80
C MET A 263 20.39 -9.32 -3.77
N ALA A 264 20.71 -8.02 -3.77
CA ALA A 264 22.06 -7.53 -3.64
C ALA A 264 22.64 -7.83 -2.25
N VAL A 265 23.95 -8.06 -2.20
CA VAL A 265 24.71 -8.10 -0.95
C VAL A 265 24.80 -6.69 -0.37
N GLY A 266 24.58 -6.54 0.93
CA GLY A 266 24.75 -5.26 1.63
C GLY A 266 26.23 -4.97 1.86
N TYR A 267 26.64 -3.70 1.79
CA TYR A 267 28.02 -3.28 2.05
C TYR A 267 28.11 -2.09 3.01
N VAL A 268 29.04 -2.15 3.96
CA VAL A 268 29.41 -1.03 4.85
C VAL A 268 30.91 -0.81 4.75
N GLY A 269 31.33 0.40 4.38
CA GLY A 269 32.75 0.70 4.15
C GLY A 269 33.38 -0.17 3.06
N GLY A 270 32.58 -0.65 2.10
CA GLY A 270 33.01 -1.53 1.02
C GLY A 270 33.24 -2.99 1.43
N GLN A 271 32.92 -3.38 2.67
CA GLN A 271 32.94 -4.76 3.14
C GLN A 271 31.51 -5.33 3.13
N PRO A 272 31.34 -6.61 2.71
CA PRO A 272 30.02 -7.23 2.73
C PRO A 272 29.53 -7.39 4.17
N VAL A 273 28.24 -7.16 4.38
CA VAL A 273 27.57 -7.44 5.65
C VAL A 273 26.64 -8.64 5.50
N PRO A 274 26.44 -9.45 6.56
CA PRO A 274 25.47 -10.53 6.52
C PRO A 274 24.09 -10.03 6.10
N SER A 275 23.39 -10.80 5.28
CA SER A 275 21.98 -10.55 5.01
C SER A 275 21.19 -10.75 6.30
N ALA A 276 20.37 -9.77 6.66
CA ALA A 276 19.39 -9.89 7.73
C ALA A 276 18.01 -9.82 7.09
N GLU A 277 17.12 -10.73 7.50
CA GLU A 277 15.72 -10.61 7.16
C GLU A 277 15.02 -9.81 8.25
N SER A 278 14.05 -8.97 7.86
CA SER A 278 13.14 -8.42 8.85
C SER A 278 12.21 -9.53 9.34
N ASN A 279 11.87 -9.53 10.62
CA ASN A 279 10.79 -10.40 11.06
C ASN A 279 9.48 -10.00 10.33
N CYS A 280 8.49 -10.89 10.30
CA CYS A 280 7.28 -10.69 9.51
C CYS A 280 6.45 -9.45 9.90
N VAL A 281 6.70 -8.89 11.09
CA VAL A 281 5.98 -7.74 11.64
C VAL A 281 6.76 -6.44 11.40
N PHE A 282 8.09 -6.51 11.50
CA PHE A 282 9.02 -5.45 11.10
C PHE A 282 9.05 -5.28 9.58
N GLY A 283 8.55 -6.27 8.84
CA GLY A 283 8.19 -6.17 7.43
C GLY A 283 7.44 -4.88 7.10
N ALA A 284 6.36 -4.58 7.85
CA ALA A 284 5.50 -3.42 7.65
C ALA A 284 6.22 -2.05 7.78
N THR A 285 7.38 -2.02 8.42
CA THR A 285 8.12 -0.78 8.68
C THR A 285 9.40 -0.63 7.86
N GLY A 286 10.08 -1.73 7.55
CA GLY A 286 11.41 -1.68 6.92
C GLY A 286 11.80 -2.87 6.05
N GLY A 287 10.99 -3.93 6.03
CA GLY A 287 11.43 -5.23 5.53
C GLY A 287 11.08 -5.56 4.09
N ALA A 288 10.46 -4.66 3.33
CA ALA A 288 10.15 -4.95 1.94
C ALA A 288 11.45 -5.12 1.13
N VAL A 289 11.50 -6.17 0.33
CA VAL A 289 12.50 -6.41 -0.70
C VAL A 289 11.83 -6.13 -2.04
N THR A 290 12.46 -5.34 -2.90
CA THR A 290 11.89 -4.94 -4.19
C THR A 290 12.97 -4.61 -5.20
N THR A 291 12.59 -4.49 -6.47
CA THR A 291 13.46 -4.01 -7.56
C THR A 291 13.07 -2.59 -7.96
N VAL A 292 13.94 -1.88 -8.68
CA VAL A 292 13.59 -0.55 -9.19
C VAL A 292 12.47 -0.60 -10.23
N LEU A 293 12.31 -1.74 -10.92
CA LEU A 293 11.19 -1.96 -11.83
C LEU A 293 9.87 -2.07 -11.08
N ASP A 294 9.83 -2.83 -9.98
CA ASP A 294 8.61 -3.04 -9.21
C ASP A 294 8.20 -1.78 -8.45
N ILE A 295 9.10 -1.17 -7.70
CA ILE A 295 8.79 0.08 -7.00
C ILE A 295 8.50 1.22 -7.99
N GLY A 296 9.04 1.15 -9.21
CA GLY A 296 8.69 2.04 -10.31
C GLY A 296 7.24 1.89 -10.77
N ARG A 297 6.67 0.67 -10.76
CA ARG A 297 5.23 0.45 -11.01
C ARG A 297 4.37 0.99 -9.88
N PHE A 298 4.80 0.80 -8.64
CA PHE A 298 4.13 1.41 -7.48
C PHE A 298 4.11 2.94 -7.58
N LEU A 299 5.25 3.56 -7.89
CA LEU A 299 5.35 5.00 -8.09
C LEU A 299 4.48 5.48 -9.26
N ALA A 300 4.45 4.74 -10.36
CA ALA A 300 3.59 5.05 -11.49
C ALA A 300 2.11 5.07 -11.09
N MET A 301 1.64 4.09 -10.30
CA MET A 301 0.27 4.06 -9.77
C MET A 301 -0.05 5.27 -8.90
N ILE A 302 0.87 5.68 -8.02
CA ILE A 302 0.69 6.87 -7.17
C ILE A 302 0.56 8.13 -8.03
N LEU A 303 1.43 8.28 -9.04
CA LEU A 303 1.39 9.43 -9.96
C LEU A 303 0.14 9.42 -10.85
N ASP A 304 -0.44 8.25 -11.13
CA ASP A 304 -1.67 8.07 -11.90
C ASP A 304 -2.92 7.98 -11.01
N GLN A 305 -2.88 8.58 -9.82
CA GLN A 305 -4.02 8.71 -8.90
C GLN A 305 -4.69 7.37 -8.53
N GLY A 306 -3.91 6.32 -8.32
CA GLY A 306 -4.40 5.02 -7.86
C GLY A 306 -4.69 4.00 -8.97
N ALA A 307 -4.43 4.33 -10.24
CA ALA A 307 -4.62 3.41 -11.35
C ALA A 307 -3.42 2.45 -11.51
N ALA A 308 -3.71 1.15 -11.58
CA ALA A 308 -2.72 0.12 -11.91
C ALA A 308 -2.37 0.15 -13.42
N PRO A 309 -1.30 -0.53 -13.88
CA PRO A 309 -0.86 -0.52 -15.28
C PRO A 309 -1.91 -0.94 -16.34
N GLY A 310 -3.01 -1.58 -15.93
CA GLY A 310 -4.16 -1.92 -16.76
C GLY A 310 -5.28 -0.88 -16.84
N GLY A 311 -5.18 0.22 -16.08
CA GLY A 311 -6.26 1.21 -15.91
C GLY A 311 -7.33 0.79 -14.91
N GLU A 312 -7.19 -0.39 -14.30
CA GLU A 312 -7.97 -0.80 -13.13
C GLU A 312 -7.48 0.02 -11.94
N ARG A 313 -8.39 0.69 -11.22
CA ARG A 313 -8.05 1.14 -9.88
C ARG A 313 -7.85 -0.07 -8.99
N CYS A 314 -6.95 0.03 -8.01
CA CYS A 314 -6.77 -1.00 -6.97
C CYS A 314 -7.98 -1.11 -6.02
N GLU A 315 -9.20 -0.99 -6.54
CA GLU A 315 -10.48 -0.97 -5.83
C GLU A 315 -11.17 -2.34 -5.87
N ASN A 316 -10.75 -3.26 -6.76
CA ASN A 316 -11.44 -4.53 -6.99
C ASN A 316 -10.51 -5.75 -6.81
N GLY A 317 -10.36 -6.15 -5.54
CA GLY A 317 -9.79 -7.43 -5.11
C GLY A 317 -10.49 -7.93 -3.86
#